data_AF-A0A8K0EWG1-F1
#
_entry.id   AF-A0A8K0EWG1-F1
#
_cell.length_a   1.000
_cell.length_b   1.000
_cell.length_c   1.000
_cell.angle_alpha   90.00
_cell.angle_beta   90.00
_cell.angle_gamma   90.00
#
_symmetry.space_group_name_H-M   'P 1'
#
loop_
_entity.id
_entity.type
_entity.pdbx_description
1 polymer ?
#
loop_
_entity_poly.entity_id
_entity_poly.type
_entity_poly.pdbx_seq_one_letter_code
_entity_poly.pdbx_strand_id
1 'polypeptide(L)'
;MEERHKKILKKKYKDLTRDLRPDDIMDHLIQEDVFDFNDIELVRAQKVNQLQVEKLLSILLTRGPRAFGVFLESIEERYPWLHKDLKKADEESARQPQQPAPKQDENTSTSDARQPFQETEKPSPNQPLIPEEQTCVKRPPQPGTQTREKAVVQGTAGGSEPPLTDEEKVTRKMGNMQLSNQHTRFEVPPKVDSNRVTEKQLNALAGKLGHEWENLAIHLDLSKADVDRFKADNPYNTRSQIFSMLMAWRARRGGAATVGTLIRSLEDFGVGLDLKFLTQTS
;
A
#
# COMPACT_ATOMS: atom_id res chain seq x y z
N MET A 1 13.17 -7.18 16.12
CA MET A 1 13.83 -5.89 15.79
C MET A 1 14.29 -5.24 17.10
N GLU A 2 15.46 -4.62 17.14
CA GLU A 2 15.98 -3.95 18.35
C GLU A 2 15.27 -2.62 18.66
N GLU A 3 15.29 -2.22 19.94
CA GLU A 3 14.62 -0.98 20.40
C GLU A 3 15.20 0.28 19.76
N ARG A 4 16.51 0.27 19.43
CA ARG A 4 17.15 1.36 18.68
C ARG A 4 16.56 1.52 17.27
N HIS A 5 16.38 0.41 16.54
CA HIS A 5 15.79 0.42 15.19
C HIS A 5 14.35 0.91 15.22
N LYS A 6 13.56 0.52 16.24
CA LYS A 6 12.19 1.02 16.43
C LYS A 6 12.15 2.53 16.67
N LYS A 7 13.08 3.07 17.48
CA LYS A 7 13.19 4.51 17.72
C LYS A 7 13.53 5.28 16.45
N ILE A 8 14.42 4.74 15.62
CA ILE A 8 14.81 5.33 14.33
C ILE A 8 13.62 5.39 13.39
N LEU A 9 12.90 4.28 13.23
CA LEU A 9 11.70 4.21 12.39
C LEU A 9 10.60 5.16 12.88
N LYS A 10 10.39 5.27 14.20
CA LYS A 10 9.44 6.25 14.78
C LYS A 10 9.85 7.70 14.54
N LYS A 11 11.15 8.02 14.61
CA LYS A 11 11.67 9.37 14.35
C LYS A 11 11.53 9.76 12.89
N LYS A 12 11.81 8.82 11.98
CA LYS A 12 11.74 9.00 10.52
C LYS A 12 10.38 8.64 9.92
N TYR A 13 9.40 8.36 10.77
CA TYR A 13 8.09 7.85 10.38
C TYR A 13 7.38 8.75 9.35
N LYS A 14 7.40 10.07 9.58
CA LYS A 14 6.77 11.04 8.67
C LYS A 14 7.41 11.05 7.28
N ASP A 15 8.74 10.97 7.22
CA ASP A 15 9.49 10.95 5.96
C ASP A 15 9.20 9.65 5.20
N LEU A 16 9.18 8.52 5.92
CA LEU A 16 8.81 7.20 5.38
C LEU A 16 7.40 7.23 4.79
N THR A 17 6.39 7.69 5.54
CA THR A 17 5.00 7.73 5.03
C THR A 17 4.77 8.67 3.86
N ARG A 18 5.64 9.66 3.64
CA ARG A 18 5.47 10.62 2.54
C ARG A 18 6.07 10.10 1.24
N ASP A 19 7.23 9.46 1.33
CA ASP A 19 8.08 9.18 0.17
C ASP A 19 8.15 7.68 -0.18
N LEU A 20 7.73 6.78 0.72
CA LEU A 20 7.82 5.32 0.52
C LEU A 20 6.54 4.73 -0.11
N ARG A 21 6.68 3.88 -1.12
CA ARG A 21 5.59 3.04 -1.64
C ARG A 21 5.70 1.60 -1.11
N PRO A 22 4.66 1.05 -0.48
CA PRO A 22 4.66 -0.33 0.02
C PRO A 22 4.89 -1.37 -1.07
N ASP A 23 4.22 -1.25 -2.22
CA ASP A 23 4.33 -2.24 -3.30
C ASP A 23 5.75 -2.33 -3.87
N ASP A 24 6.57 -1.30 -3.65
CA ASP A 24 7.95 -1.28 -4.15
C ASP A 24 8.90 -2.18 -3.37
N ILE A 25 8.59 -2.39 -2.10
CA ILE A 25 9.46 -3.09 -1.15
C ILE A 25 8.85 -4.40 -0.65
N MET A 26 7.53 -4.56 -0.75
CA MET A 26 6.83 -5.74 -0.26
C MET A 26 7.30 -7.01 -0.96
N ASP A 27 7.57 -6.97 -2.28
CA ASP A 27 8.06 -8.13 -3.03
C ASP A 27 9.40 -8.65 -2.48
N HIS A 28 10.33 -7.74 -2.17
CA HIS A 28 11.61 -8.08 -1.54
C HIS A 28 11.45 -8.58 -0.11
N LEU A 29 10.49 -8.03 0.64
CA LEU A 29 10.22 -8.46 2.02
C LEU A 29 9.60 -9.87 2.10
N ILE A 30 8.88 -10.31 1.07
CA ILE A 30 8.44 -11.72 0.94
C ILE A 30 9.64 -12.61 0.65
N GLN A 31 10.47 -12.20 -0.31
CA GLN A 31 11.59 -13.00 -0.77
C GLN A 31 12.56 -13.35 0.37
N GLU A 32 12.74 -12.44 1.32
CA GLU A 32 13.59 -12.62 2.50
C GLU A 32 12.85 -13.20 3.73
N ASP A 33 11.62 -13.70 3.55
CA ASP A 33 10.75 -14.28 4.59
C ASP A 33 10.52 -13.34 5.80
N VAL A 34 10.54 -12.03 5.57
CA VAL A 34 10.23 -11.05 6.62
C VAL A 34 8.71 -10.82 6.69
N PHE A 35 8.04 -10.83 5.53
CA PHE A 35 6.60 -10.66 5.39
C PHE A 35 5.98 -11.93 4.81
N ASP A 36 4.84 -12.31 5.35
CA ASP A 36 4.01 -13.36 4.75
C ASP A 36 2.98 -12.78 3.78
N PHE A 37 2.37 -13.63 2.96
CA PHE A 37 1.34 -13.20 2.00
C PHE A 37 0.14 -12.53 2.69
N ASN A 38 -0.19 -12.95 3.91
CA ASN A 38 -1.31 -12.40 4.68
C ASN A 38 -0.99 -10.99 5.22
N ASP A 39 0.25 -10.74 5.63
CA ASP A 39 0.74 -9.40 5.99
C ASP A 39 0.56 -8.42 4.85
N ILE A 40 0.84 -8.87 3.62
CA ILE A 40 0.75 -8.04 2.44
C ILE A 40 -0.69 -7.73 2.09
N GLU A 41 -1.59 -8.70 2.21
CA GLU A 41 -3.02 -8.42 2.09
C GLU A 41 -3.49 -7.44 3.16
N LEU A 42 -3.01 -7.55 4.41
CA LEU A 42 -3.34 -6.61 5.49
C LEU A 42 -2.83 -5.20 5.20
N VAL A 43 -1.65 -5.08 4.61
CA VAL A 43 -1.10 -3.80 4.15
C VAL A 43 -1.91 -3.26 2.99
N ARG A 44 -2.17 -4.06 1.94
CA ARG A 44 -2.94 -3.66 0.76
C ARG A 44 -4.40 -3.32 1.08
N ALA A 45 -4.97 -3.91 2.12
CA ALA A 45 -6.31 -3.60 2.59
C ALA A 45 -6.45 -2.17 3.13
N GLN A 46 -5.35 -1.47 3.43
CA GLN A 46 -5.43 -0.08 3.87
C GLN A 46 -5.77 0.84 2.70
N LYS A 47 -6.66 1.81 2.98
CA LYS A 47 -7.25 2.68 1.97
C LYS A 47 -6.34 3.78 1.44
N VAL A 48 -5.28 4.14 2.16
CA VAL A 48 -4.36 5.21 1.75
C VAL A 48 -2.92 4.78 1.96
N ASN A 49 -2.03 5.22 1.07
CA ASN A 49 -0.61 4.87 1.11
C ASN A 49 0.03 5.10 2.48
N GLN A 50 -0.29 6.20 3.16
CA GLN A 50 0.22 6.47 4.50
C GLN A 50 -0.18 5.39 5.51
N LEU A 51 -1.43 4.94 5.49
CA LEU A 51 -1.91 3.86 6.36
C LEU A 51 -1.33 2.50 5.94
N GLN A 52 -1.08 2.30 4.64
CA GLN A 52 -0.37 1.11 4.16
C GLN A 52 1.06 1.07 4.70
N VAL A 53 1.81 2.17 4.60
CA VAL A 53 3.17 2.29 5.16
C VAL A 53 3.15 2.16 6.68
N GLU A 54 2.16 2.75 7.36
CA GLU A 54 1.94 2.56 8.79
C GLU A 54 1.74 1.08 9.15
N LYS A 55 0.87 0.39 8.40
CA LYS A 55 0.59 -1.02 8.62
C LYS A 55 1.83 -1.87 8.34
N LEU A 56 2.54 -1.58 7.25
CA LEU A 56 3.79 -2.23 6.88
C LEU A 56 4.82 -2.05 7.99
N LEU A 57 5.05 -0.83 8.46
CA LEU A 57 5.96 -0.55 9.57
C LEU A 57 5.49 -1.25 10.84
N SER A 58 4.19 -1.24 11.16
CA SER A 58 3.66 -1.91 12.36
C SER A 58 3.96 -3.41 12.36
N ILE A 59 3.79 -4.06 11.21
CA ILE A 59 4.12 -5.48 11.02
C ILE A 59 5.64 -5.63 11.13
N LEU A 60 6.43 -4.83 10.41
CA LEU A 60 7.89 -4.85 10.47
C LEU A 60 8.43 -4.69 11.91
N LEU A 61 7.81 -3.87 12.75
CA LEU A 61 8.18 -3.67 14.15
C LEU A 61 7.94 -4.92 15.02
N THR A 62 6.99 -5.77 14.65
CA THR A 62 6.75 -7.07 15.31
C THR A 62 7.72 -8.16 14.84
N ARG A 63 8.40 -7.96 13.71
CA ARG A 63 9.33 -8.94 13.13
C ARG A 63 10.70 -8.93 13.81
N GLY A 64 11.48 -9.98 13.55
CA GLY A 64 12.76 -10.29 14.21
C GLY A 64 13.89 -9.26 13.99
N PRO A 65 15.08 -9.46 14.59
CA PRO A 65 16.22 -8.54 14.46
C PRO A 65 16.68 -8.33 13.02
N ARG A 66 16.48 -9.33 12.14
CA ARG A 66 16.83 -9.28 10.71
C ARG A 66 15.94 -8.34 9.88
N ALA A 67 14.72 -8.05 10.35
CA ALA A 67 13.73 -7.31 9.58
C ALA A 67 14.19 -5.88 9.23
N PHE A 68 14.95 -5.22 10.12
CA PHE A 68 15.46 -3.88 9.85
C PHE A 68 16.51 -3.85 8.74
N GLY A 69 17.43 -4.83 8.73
CA GLY A 69 18.47 -4.94 7.71
C GLY A 69 17.90 -5.20 6.32
N VAL A 70 17.01 -6.20 6.21
CA VAL A 70 16.30 -6.50 4.97
C VAL A 70 15.48 -5.31 4.48
N PHE A 71 14.78 -4.63 5.39
CA PHE A 71 14.06 -3.41 5.03
C PHE A 71 15.01 -2.33 4.48
N LEU A 72 16.19 -2.12 5.10
CA LEU A 72 17.20 -1.19 4.61
C LEU A 72 17.72 -1.55 3.21
N GLU A 73 17.94 -2.84 2.93
CA GLU A 73 18.35 -3.34 1.61
C GLU A 73 17.24 -3.09 0.58
N SER A 74 15.98 -3.39 0.93
CA SER A 74 14.85 -3.18 0.01
C SER A 74 14.64 -1.71 -0.38
N ILE A 75 14.94 -0.78 0.52
CA ILE A 75 14.85 0.66 0.23
C ILE A 75 16.14 1.20 -0.41
N GLU A 76 17.26 0.47 -0.39
CA GLU A 76 18.51 0.92 -1.01
C GLU A 76 18.35 1.02 -2.53
N GLU A 77 17.66 0.05 -3.14
CA GLU A 77 17.46 -0.01 -4.58
C GLU A 77 16.60 1.13 -5.12
N ARG A 78 15.53 1.49 -4.38
CA ARG A 78 14.47 2.41 -4.84
C ARG A 78 14.52 3.79 -4.20
N TYR A 79 15.04 3.87 -2.97
CA TYR A 79 15.02 5.07 -2.15
C TYR A 79 16.40 5.33 -1.50
N PRO A 80 17.45 5.62 -2.29
CA PRO A 80 18.82 5.75 -1.76
C PRO A 80 18.97 6.86 -0.70
N TRP A 81 18.19 7.93 -0.81
CA TRP A 81 18.18 9.02 0.18
C TRP A 81 17.63 8.57 1.53
N LEU A 82 16.62 7.69 1.52
CA LEU A 82 15.97 7.18 2.71
C LEU A 82 16.84 6.12 3.39
N HIS A 83 17.49 5.26 2.59
CA HIS A 83 18.52 4.35 3.06
C HIS A 83 19.64 5.10 3.79
N LYS A 84 20.20 6.15 3.15
CA LYS A 84 21.28 6.95 3.75
C LYS A 84 20.85 7.62 5.06
N ASP A 85 19.64 8.15 5.11
CA ASP A 85 19.08 8.78 6.30
C ASP A 85 18.86 7.80 7.45
N LEU A 86 18.34 6.62 7.15
CA LEU A 86 18.09 5.58 8.16
C LEU A 86 19.39 4.93 8.63
N LYS A 87 20.35 4.70 7.73
CA LYS A 87 21.68 4.20 8.08
C LYS A 87 22.44 5.17 8.96
N LYS A 88 22.42 6.47 8.63
CA LYS A 88 23.00 7.52 9.47
C LYS A 88 22.32 7.56 10.85
N ALA A 89 21.00 7.40 10.90
CA ALA A 89 20.27 7.36 12.17
C ALA A 89 20.58 6.10 13.00
N ASP A 90 20.88 4.97 12.35
CA ASP A 90 21.37 3.76 13.03
C ASP A 90 22.77 3.94 13.62
N GLU A 91 23.70 4.51 12.85
CA GLU A 91 25.04 4.86 13.35
C GLU A 91 24.98 5.89 14.50
N GLU A 92 24.12 6.89 14.40
CA GLU A 92 23.91 7.89 15.45
C GLU A 92 23.29 7.28 16.70
N SER A 93 22.34 6.35 16.55
CA SER A 93 21.75 5.65 17.68
C SER A 93 22.68 4.59 18.29
N ALA A 94 23.61 4.03 17.52
CA ALA A 94 24.65 3.12 18.00
C ALA A 94 25.73 3.85 18.82
N ARG A 95 25.97 5.14 18.53
CA ARG A 95 26.91 6.00 19.28
C ARG A 95 26.38 6.51 20.61
N GLN A 96 25.14 6.21 21.00
CA GLN A 96 24.62 6.42 22.34
C GLN A 96 24.68 5.10 23.15
N PRO A 97 25.82 4.77 23.78
CA PRO A 97 25.87 3.64 24.70
C PRO A 97 25.05 3.96 25.96
N GLN A 98 24.18 3.02 26.33
CA GLN A 98 23.72 2.93 27.72
C GLN A 98 24.93 2.66 28.62
N GLN A 99 24.97 3.39 29.72
CA GLN A 99 25.94 3.26 30.81
C GLN A 99 25.90 1.87 31.48
N PRO A 100 26.96 1.52 32.24
CA PRO A 100 27.48 0.16 32.39
C PRO A 100 26.73 -0.71 33.40
N ALA A 101 26.82 -2.03 33.20
CA ALA A 101 26.49 -3.03 34.18
C ALA A 101 27.22 -2.78 35.52
N PRO A 102 26.64 -3.17 36.67
CA PRO A 102 27.22 -2.91 37.99
C PRO A 102 28.58 -3.60 38.11
N LYS A 103 29.56 -2.84 38.59
CA LYS A 103 30.87 -3.36 39.01
C LYS A 103 30.66 -4.39 40.13
N GLN A 104 31.11 -5.62 39.91
CA GLN A 104 31.52 -6.47 41.01
C GLN A 104 33.03 -6.28 41.16
N ASP A 105 33.39 -5.75 42.32
CA ASP A 105 34.75 -5.44 42.72
C ASP A 105 35.62 -6.70 42.85
N GLU A 106 36.91 -6.46 42.64
CA GLU A 106 38.06 -7.37 42.69
C GLU A 106 38.16 -8.27 43.93
N ASN A 107 38.67 -9.49 43.70
CA ASN A 107 39.62 -10.24 44.54
C ASN A 107 39.77 -11.65 43.92
N THR A 108 40.90 -12.32 43.75
CA THR A 108 42.35 -12.10 43.92
C THR A 108 43.01 -13.38 43.37
N SER A 109 44.24 -13.25 42.86
CA SER A 109 45.23 -14.33 42.69
C SER A 109 45.02 -15.36 41.57
N THR A 110 45.91 -15.53 40.59
CA THR A 110 47.37 -15.81 40.60
C THR A 110 47.57 -17.23 40.07
N SER A 111 48.52 -17.37 39.12
CA SER A 111 49.09 -18.62 38.59
C SER A 111 48.16 -19.47 37.72
N ASP A 112 48.61 -20.24 36.75
CA ASP A 112 49.92 -20.46 36.13
C ASP A 112 49.66 -21.33 34.88
N ALA A 113 50.68 -21.46 34.03
CA ALA A 113 50.96 -22.63 33.21
C ALA A 113 50.10 -22.97 31.96
N ARG A 114 50.81 -22.88 30.83
CA ARG A 114 50.96 -23.88 29.74
C ARG A 114 49.85 -24.05 28.68
N GLN A 115 50.20 -23.57 27.48
CA GLN A 115 49.95 -24.21 26.17
C GLN A 115 50.56 -25.64 26.09
N PRO A 116 50.44 -26.39 24.97
CA PRO A 116 49.31 -26.63 24.04
C PRO A 116 49.11 -28.15 23.77
N PHE A 117 48.02 -28.58 23.13
CA PHE A 117 48.05 -29.82 22.33
C PHE A 117 47.04 -29.82 21.17
N GLN A 118 47.47 -30.37 20.05
CA GLN A 118 46.77 -30.57 18.78
C GLN A 118 46.24 -32.00 18.71
N GLU A 119 45.08 -32.23 18.07
CA GLU A 119 44.80 -33.43 17.26
C GLU A 119 43.46 -33.16 16.54
N THR A 120 43.47 -32.72 15.27
CA THR A 120 43.34 -33.56 14.07
C THR A 120 42.44 -34.77 14.26
N GLU A 121 41.27 -34.77 13.62
CA GLU A 121 40.85 -35.79 12.64
C GLU A 121 39.51 -35.39 11.97
N LYS A 122 39.54 -35.37 10.64
CA LYS A 122 38.45 -35.50 9.65
C LYS A 122 38.92 -36.68 8.75
N PRO A 123 38.10 -37.38 7.93
CA PRO A 123 36.69 -37.16 7.58
C PRO A 123 35.82 -38.45 7.38
N SER A 124 34.56 -38.23 6.93
CA SER A 124 33.81 -39.06 5.95
C SER A 124 33.03 -40.29 6.49
N PRO A 125 32.20 -40.96 5.65
CA PRO A 125 30.96 -40.51 5.00
C PRO A 125 29.79 -41.51 5.28
N ASN A 126 28.55 -41.20 4.85
CA ASN A 126 27.69 -42.13 4.08
C ASN A 126 26.24 -41.62 3.96
N GLN A 127 25.84 -41.37 2.71
CA GLN A 127 24.50 -41.66 2.19
C GLN A 127 24.42 -43.14 1.81
N PRO A 128 23.20 -43.67 1.59
CA PRO A 128 22.82 -44.11 0.23
C PRO A 128 21.44 -43.50 -0.16
N LEU A 129 21.25 -42.87 -1.33
CA LEU A 129 21.10 -43.39 -2.70
C LEU A 129 19.94 -44.40 -2.94
N ILE A 130 18.80 -43.85 -3.43
CA ILE A 130 17.87 -44.27 -4.54
C ILE A 130 17.24 -45.70 -4.56
N PRO A 131 16.19 -46.02 -5.38
CA PRO A 131 15.70 -45.39 -6.63
C PRO A 131 14.18 -45.13 -6.74
N GLU A 132 13.78 -44.09 -7.48
CA GLU A 132 13.08 -44.14 -8.79
C GLU A 132 11.76 -44.95 -8.79
N GLU A 133 10.65 -44.33 -9.21
CA GLU A 133 9.97 -44.76 -10.44
C GLU A 133 8.81 -43.83 -10.87
N GLN A 134 8.84 -43.54 -12.18
CA GLN A 134 7.70 -43.42 -13.09
C GLN A 134 6.87 -42.14 -13.13
N THR A 135 7.31 -41.30 -14.07
CA THR A 135 6.48 -40.61 -15.06
C THR A 135 5.31 -41.46 -15.59
N CYS A 136 4.11 -40.87 -15.75
CA CYS A 136 3.40 -40.95 -17.03
C CYS A 136 2.34 -39.86 -17.23
N VAL A 137 2.45 -39.26 -18.40
CA VAL A 137 1.48 -38.45 -19.12
C VAL A 137 0.17 -39.23 -19.32
N LYS A 138 -1.01 -38.60 -19.17
CA LYS A 138 -2.09 -38.58 -20.18
C LYS A 138 -3.37 -37.86 -19.70
N ARG A 139 -4.05 -37.37 -20.74
CA ARG A 139 -5.19 -36.43 -20.86
C ARG A 139 -6.55 -36.95 -20.36
N PRO A 140 -7.59 -36.09 -20.36
CA PRO A 140 -8.86 -36.28 -19.65
C PRO A 140 -9.87 -37.11 -20.44
N PRO A 141 -11.06 -37.29 -19.85
CA PRO A 141 -12.28 -37.09 -20.62
C PRO A 141 -13.34 -36.26 -19.89
N GLN A 142 -13.92 -35.29 -20.61
CA GLN A 142 -15.34 -34.94 -20.50
C GLN A 142 -16.10 -35.90 -21.45
N PRO A 143 -17.27 -36.39 -21.07
CA PRO A 143 -18.52 -35.95 -21.70
C PRO A 143 -19.64 -35.82 -20.65
N GLY A 144 -20.71 -35.04 -20.77
CA GLY A 144 -21.45 -34.49 -21.90
C GLY A 144 -22.94 -34.51 -21.50
N THR A 145 -23.72 -33.58 -22.04
CA THR A 145 -25.22 -33.59 -22.19
C THR A 145 -26.08 -33.54 -20.92
N GLN A 146 -26.78 -32.43 -20.63
CA GLN A 146 -28.08 -31.98 -21.17
C GLN A 146 -29.31 -32.65 -20.52
N THR A 147 -29.99 -31.92 -19.62
CA THR A 147 -31.46 -31.96 -19.40
C THR A 147 -31.84 -30.63 -18.74
N ARG A 148 -32.41 -29.64 -19.44
CA ARG A 148 -33.86 -29.39 -19.64
C ARG A 148 -34.71 -29.73 -18.40
N GLU A 149 -35.15 -28.70 -17.68
CA GLU A 149 -36.57 -28.60 -17.31
C GLU A 149 -37.01 -27.17 -17.06
N LYS A 150 -38.27 -26.91 -17.44
CA LYS A 150 -38.96 -25.62 -17.44
C LYS A 150 -39.70 -25.45 -16.11
N ALA A 151 -39.85 -24.22 -15.63
CA ALA A 151 -41.05 -23.82 -14.92
C ALA A 151 -41.35 -22.34 -15.22
N VAL A 152 -42.30 -22.15 -16.11
CA VAL A 152 -43.09 -20.94 -16.29
C VAL A 152 -44.13 -20.91 -15.18
N VAL A 153 -44.25 -19.80 -14.45
CA VAL A 153 -45.54 -19.34 -13.92
C VAL A 153 -45.59 -17.82 -14.06
N GLN A 154 -46.48 -17.37 -14.95
CA GLN A 154 -47.02 -16.02 -15.01
C GLN A 154 -48.12 -15.90 -13.97
N GLY A 155 -48.21 -14.75 -13.30
CA GLY A 155 -49.32 -14.36 -12.45
C GLY A 155 -49.49 -12.84 -12.53
N THR A 156 -50.57 -12.42 -13.16
CA THR A 156 -50.94 -11.05 -13.52
C THR A 156 -51.79 -10.36 -12.45
N ALA A 157 -51.60 -9.03 -12.35
CA ALA A 157 -52.59 -7.96 -12.16
C ALA A 157 -53.32 -7.76 -10.81
N GLY A 158 -53.54 -6.46 -10.51
CA GLY A 158 -54.36 -5.90 -9.43
C GLY A 158 -53.48 -5.22 -8.37
N GLY A 159 -53.36 -3.89 -8.27
CA GLY A 159 -54.38 -2.86 -8.35
C GLY A 159 -55.03 -2.71 -6.98
N SER A 160 -54.54 -1.75 -6.17
CA SER A 160 -55.25 -1.04 -5.08
C SER A 160 -54.25 -0.25 -4.20
N GLU A 161 -54.16 1.07 -4.39
CA GLU A 161 -53.94 2.03 -3.31
C GLU A 161 -55.15 1.98 -2.35
N PRO A 162 -54.95 2.07 -1.02
CA PRO A 162 -55.27 3.31 -0.30
C PRO A 162 -54.45 3.48 1.01
N PRO A 163 -54.82 4.38 1.94
CA PRO A 163 -54.78 5.83 1.87
C PRO A 163 -53.81 6.44 2.92
N LEU A 164 -53.50 7.72 2.73
CA LEU A 164 -52.82 8.58 3.69
C LEU A 164 -53.61 8.69 5.00
N THR A 165 -52.91 8.57 6.14
CA THR A 165 -53.40 9.00 7.47
C THR A 165 -52.29 9.66 8.29
N ASP A 166 -52.71 10.66 9.07
CA ASP A 166 -51.99 11.71 9.82
C ASP A 166 -50.95 11.28 10.90
N GLU A 167 -50.02 10.38 10.59
CA GLU A 167 -48.99 9.91 11.56
C GLU A 167 -47.55 10.38 11.23
N GLU A 168 -47.38 11.43 10.43
CA GLU A 168 -46.05 12.04 10.15
C GLU A 168 -45.88 13.44 10.75
N LYS A 169 -46.66 13.76 11.79
CA LYS A 169 -46.57 15.03 12.51
C LYS A 169 -46.11 14.91 13.96
N VAL A 170 -45.44 13.83 14.40
CA VAL A 170 -44.72 13.80 15.69
C VAL A 170 -43.52 12.84 15.63
N THR A 171 -42.40 13.31 15.05
CA THR A 171 -41.01 13.03 15.52
C THR A 171 -40.03 13.91 14.74
N ARG A 172 -40.37 15.20 14.62
CA ARG A 172 -39.32 16.22 14.59
C ARG A 172 -38.71 16.22 15.99
N LYS A 173 -37.37 16.23 16.03
CA LYS A 173 -36.51 16.54 17.18
C LYS A 173 -35.85 15.32 17.85
N MET A 174 -34.85 14.76 17.17
CA MET A 174 -33.54 14.41 17.74
C MET A 174 -32.58 14.08 16.57
N GLY A 175 -32.19 15.14 15.86
CA GLY A 175 -31.23 15.12 14.75
C GLY A 175 -30.16 16.17 15.03
N ASN A 176 -29.56 16.07 16.21
CA ASN A 176 -28.57 17.02 16.70
C ASN A 176 -27.66 16.29 17.69
N MET A 177 -26.81 15.44 17.13
CA MET A 177 -25.56 15.08 17.76
C MET A 177 -24.44 15.44 16.77
N GLN A 178 -23.94 16.64 17.00
CA GLN A 178 -22.77 17.25 16.38
C GLN A 178 -21.57 16.32 16.58
N LEU A 179 -21.21 15.53 15.58
CA LEU A 179 -19.85 15.02 15.45
C LEU A 179 -19.11 15.98 14.54
N SER A 180 -18.28 16.79 15.19
CA SER A 180 -17.35 17.74 14.64
C SER A 180 -16.43 17.10 13.60
N ASN A 181 -16.82 17.16 12.33
CA ASN A 181 -15.90 17.06 11.20
C ASN A 181 -15.67 18.47 10.68
N GLN A 182 -14.59 19.10 11.14
CA GLN A 182 -13.97 20.20 10.42
C GLN A 182 -13.35 19.64 9.14
N HIS A 183 -14.18 19.39 8.12
CA HIS A 183 -13.75 19.42 6.73
C HIS A 183 -14.14 20.78 6.19
N THR A 184 -13.19 21.70 6.21
CA THR A 184 -13.26 22.99 5.53
C THR A 184 -13.47 22.68 4.04
N ARG A 185 -14.73 22.73 3.61
CA ARG A 185 -15.12 22.66 2.20
C ARG A 185 -14.31 23.72 1.45
N PHE A 186 -13.50 23.27 0.49
CA PHE A 186 -12.74 24.18 -0.34
C PHE A 186 -13.73 24.86 -1.29
N GLU A 187 -14.17 26.07 -0.96
CA GLU A 187 -14.96 26.88 -1.89
C GLU A 187 -14.02 27.35 -3.00
N VAL A 188 -14.02 26.60 -4.11
CA VAL A 188 -13.31 26.99 -5.33
C VAL A 188 -13.98 28.25 -5.90
N PRO A 189 -13.24 29.36 -6.09
CA PRO A 189 -13.81 30.58 -6.67
C PRO A 189 -14.26 30.34 -8.12
N PRO A 190 -15.44 30.85 -8.54
CA PRO A 190 -16.10 30.51 -9.81
C PRO A 190 -15.35 30.91 -11.10
N LYS A 191 -14.15 31.53 -10.98
CA LYS A 191 -13.33 31.98 -12.10
C LYS A 191 -12.21 31.00 -12.49
N VAL A 192 -11.88 30.03 -11.63
CA VAL A 192 -10.81 29.03 -11.90
C VAL A 192 -11.37 27.74 -12.53
N ASP A 193 -12.68 27.53 -12.39
CA ASP A 193 -13.43 26.34 -12.80
C ASP A 193 -13.42 26.06 -14.30
N SER A 194 -13.18 27.07 -15.13
CA SER A 194 -13.26 27.00 -16.59
C SER A 194 -11.92 26.75 -17.27
N ASN A 195 -10.81 26.84 -16.53
CA ASN A 195 -9.50 26.61 -17.12
C ASN A 195 -9.33 25.13 -17.46
N ARG A 196 -8.94 24.85 -18.72
CA ARG A 196 -8.65 23.50 -19.18
C ARG A 196 -7.44 22.95 -18.43
N VAL A 197 -7.52 21.70 -18.01
CA VAL A 197 -6.38 21.06 -17.34
C VAL A 197 -5.22 20.91 -18.33
N THR A 198 -4.03 21.36 -17.94
CA THR A 198 -2.82 21.27 -18.74
C THR A 198 -2.08 19.96 -18.52
N GLU A 199 -1.23 19.58 -19.46
CA GLU A 199 -0.41 18.37 -19.34
C GLU A 199 0.56 18.44 -18.16
N LYS A 200 1.15 19.61 -17.91
CA LYS A 200 2.01 19.88 -16.76
C LYS A 200 1.28 19.64 -15.43
N GLN A 201 0.02 20.06 -15.33
CA GLN A 201 -0.83 19.82 -14.16
C GLN A 201 -1.16 18.33 -13.99
N LEU A 202 -1.49 17.63 -15.08
CA LEU A 202 -1.74 16.18 -15.03
C LEU A 202 -0.50 15.38 -14.64
N ASN A 203 0.68 15.76 -15.16
CA ASN A 203 1.93 15.10 -14.78
C ASN A 203 2.29 15.38 -13.31
N ALA A 204 2.08 16.60 -12.82
CA ALA A 204 2.28 16.91 -11.41
C ALA A 204 1.31 16.12 -10.51
N LEU A 205 0.05 15.98 -10.93
CA LEU A 205 -0.94 15.17 -10.24
C LEU A 205 -0.60 13.68 -10.25
N ALA A 206 -0.11 13.16 -11.38
CA ALA A 206 0.35 11.77 -11.49
C ALA A 206 1.49 11.42 -10.53
N GLY A 207 2.35 12.39 -10.20
CA GLY A 207 3.39 12.21 -9.19
C GLY A 207 2.89 12.12 -7.75
N LYS A 208 1.68 12.62 -7.49
CA LYS A 208 1.05 12.64 -6.15
C LYS A 208 0.04 11.51 -5.95
N LEU A 209 -0.49 10.96 -7.04
CA LEU A 209 -1.42 9.84 -7.02
C LEU A 209 -0.68 8.51 -6.75
N GLY A 210 -1.31 7.70 -5.90
CA GLY A 210 -0.86 6.36 -5.52
C GLY A 210 -1.64 5.27 -6.24
N HIS A 211 -1.73 4.09 -5.63
CA HIS A 211 -2.48 2.92 -6.13
C HIS A 211 -4.00 3.14 -6.20
N GLU A 212 -4.49 4.20 -5.54
CA GLU A 212 -5.86 4.73 -5.66
C GLU A 212 -6.30 4.96 -7.12
N TRP A 213 -5.33 5.16 -8.02
CA TRP A 213 -5.58 5.60 -9.39
C TRP A 213 -6.46 4.65 -10.20
N GLU A 214 -6.44 3.35 -9.91
CA GLU A 214 -7.27 2.36 -10.60
C GLU A 214 -8.74 2.56 -10.26
N ASN A 215 -9.03 2.72 -8.97
CA ASN A 215 -10.38 2.99 -8.48
C ASN A 215 -10.84 4.39 -8.89
N LEU A 216 -9.93 5.37 -8.89
CA LEU A 216 -10.20 6.70 -9.42
C LEU A 216 -10.52 6.63 -10.91
N ALA A 217 -9.83 5.82 -11.70
CA ALA A 217 -10.12 5.65 -13.13
C ALA A 217 -11.57 5.19 -13.34
N ILE A 218 -12.02 4.20 -12.56
CA ILE A 218 -13.41 3.74 -12.60
C ILE A 218 -14.38 4.86 -12.20
N HIS A 219 -14.07 5.61 -11.15
CA HIS A 219 -14.87 6.76 -10.72
C HIS A 219 -14.91 7.91 -11.75
N LEU A 220 -13.88 8.01 -12.59
CA LEU A 220 -13.79 8.94 -13.71
C LEU A 220 -14.43 8.40 -15.01
N ASP A 221 -15.27 7.35 -14.91
CA ASP A 221 -15.95 6.67 -16.01
C ASP A 221 -15.01 6.03 -17.04
N LEU A 222 -13.80 5.65 -16.64
CA LEU A 222 -12.92 4.80 -17.44
C LEU A 222 -13.22 3.32 -17.15
N SER A 223 -13.17 2.49 -18.19
CA SER A 223 -13.50 1.08 -18.04
C SER A 223 -12.34 0.29 -17.43
N LYS A 224 -12.63 -0.90 -16.91
CA LYS A 224 -11.57 -1.82 -16.45
C LYS A 224 -10.60 -2.20 -17.58
N ALA A 225 -11.09 -2.31 -18.81
CA ALA A 225 -10.25 -2.55 -19.99
C ALA A 225 -9.26 -1.40 -20.26
N ASP A 226 -9.68 -0.14 -20.00
CA ASP A 226 -8.78 1.01 -20.09
C ASP A 226 -7.68 0.92 -19.02
N VAL A 227 -8.05 0.58 -17.78
CA VAL A 227 -7.09 0.39 -16.68
C VAL A 227 -6.06 -0.69 -17.00
N ASP A 228 -6.50 -1.85 -17.49
CA ASP A 228 -5.62 -2.96 -17.86
C ASP A 228 -4.69 -2.57 -19.02
N ARG A 229 -5.20 -1.79 -19.99
CA ARG A 229 -4.37 -1.22 -21.06
C ARG A 229 -3.31 -0.26 -20.51
N PHE A 230 -3.65 0.67 -19.62
CA PHE A 230 -2.67 1.61 -19.07
C PHE A 230 -1.54 0.90 -18.32
N LYS A 231 -1.86 -0.21 -17.62
CA LYS A 231 -0.87 -1.09 -16.99
C LYS A 231 0.02 -1.78 -18.02
N ALA A 232 -0.58 -2.36 -19.07
CA ALA A 232 0.16 -3.05 -20.12
C ALA A 232 1.09 -2.11 -20.90
N ASP A 233 0.66 -0.88 -21.15
CA ASP A 233 1.45 0.14 -21.86
C ASP A 233 2.62 0.67 -21.00
N ASN A 234 2.53 0.56 -19.66
CA ASN A 234 3.52 1.10 -18.72
C ASN A 234 3.77 0.16 -17.52
N PRO A 235 4.27 -1.08 -17.73
CA PRO A 235 4.23 -2.15 -16.73
C PRO A 235 5.03 -1.86 -15.46
N TYR A 236 6.11 -1.07 -15.55
CA TYR A 236 7.02 -0.80 -14.44
C TYR A 236 6.96 0.65 -13.94
N ASN A 237 6.02 1.46 -14.45
CA ASN A 237 5.95 2.87 -14.10
C ASN A 237 4.52 3.30 -13.79
N THR A 238 4.16 3.18 -12.52
CA THR A 238 2.85 3.59 -11.99
C THR A 238 2.54 5.05 -12.29
N ARG A 239 3.55 5.95 -12.27
CA ARG A 239 3.33 7.36 -12.62
C ARG A 239 2.91 7.52 -14.07
N SER A 240 3.53 6.80 -15.00
CA SER A 240 3.14 6.81 -16.40
C SER A 240 1.76 6.20 -16.61
N GLN A 241 1.40 5.12 -15.89
CA GLN A 241 0.04 4.56 -15.89
C GLN A 241 -1.00 5.61 -15.49
N ILE A 242 -0.75 6.31 -14.37
CA ILE A 242 -1.64 7.37 -13.87
C ILE A 242 -1.74 8.53 -14.85
N PHE A 243 -0.61 8.95 -15.43
CA PHE A 243 -0.59 10.05 -16.39
C PHE A 243 -1.36 9.68 -17.66
N SER A 244 -1.17 8.47 -18.20
CA SER A 244 -1.95 7.94 -19.33
C SER A 244 -3.44 7.89 -19.02
N MET A 245 -3.82 7.46 -17.82
CA MET A 245 -5.21 7.46 -17.34
C MET A 245 -5.80 8.87 -17.32
N LEU A 246 -5.09 9.84 -16.74
CA LEU A 246 -5.52 11.24 -16.66
C LEU A 246 -5.61 11.89 -18.05
N MET A 247 -4.70 11.55 -18.97
CA MET A 247 -4.76 11.99 -20.36
C MET A 247 -5.98 11.41 -21.09
N ALA A 248 -6.30 10.14 -20.86
CA ALA A 248 -7.48 9.50 -21.42
C ALA A 248 -8.79 10.11 -20.89
N TRP A 249 -8.86 10.38 -19.57
CA TRP A 249 -9.97 11.12 -18.97
C TRP A 249 -10.15 12.50 -19.63
N ARG A 250 -9.06 13.27 -19.80
CA ARG A 250 -9.10 14.58 -20.46
C ARG A 250 -9.56 14.49 -21.91
N ALA A 251 -9.10 13.48 -22.64
CA ALA A 251 -9.49 13.25 -24.03
C ALA A 251 -11.00 12.93 -24.15
N ARG A 252 -11.55 12.11 -23.25
CA ARG A 252 -12.99 11.75 -23.24
C ARG A 252 -13.88 12.91 -22.82
N ARG A 253 -13.49 13.70 -21.82
CA ARG A 253 -14.26 14.88 -21.38
C ARG A 253 -14.16 16.06 -22.37
N GLY A 254 -13.12 16.11 -23.20
CA GLY A 254 -12.98 17.12 -24.26
C GLY A 254 -12.97 18.55 -23.72
N GLY A 255 -13.98 19.34 -24.11
CA GLY A 255 -14.14 20.73 -23.66
C GLY A 255 -14.51 20.89 -22.17
N ALA A 256 -15.09 19.84 -21.56
CA ALA A 256 -15.48 19.83 -20.15
C ALA A 256 -14.36 19.37 -19.21
N ALA A 257 -13.16 19.07 -19.75
CA ALA A 257 -11.99 18.69 -18.97
C ALA A 257 -11.33 19.91 -18.31
N THR A 258 -12.07 20.54 -17.41
CA THR A 258 -11.62 21.72 -16.66
C THR A 258 -11.03 21.34 -15.31
N VAL A 259 -10.24 22.25 -14.73
CA VAL A 259 -9.65 22.11 -13.40
C VAL A 259 -10.74 21.91 -12.35
N GLY A 260 -11.84 22.66 -12.41
CA GLY A 260 -12.95 22.52 -11.47
C GLY A 260 -13.60 21.14 -11.52
N THR A 261 -13.83 20.59 -12.71
CA THR A 261 -14.43 19.24 -12.85
C THR A 261 -13.46 18.15 -12.38
N LEU A 262 -12.16 18.32 -12.57
CA LEU A 262 -11.16 17.38 -12.03
C LEU A 262 -11.11 17.44 -10.50
N ILE A 263 -11.07 18.65 -9.92
CA ILE A 263 -11.03 18.83 -8.45
C ILE A 263 -12.28 18.21 -7.81
N ARG A 264 -13.48 18.49 -8.33
CA ARG A 264 -14.72 17.91 -7.79
C ARG A 264 -14.72 16.38 -7.85
N SER A 265 -14.27 15.79 -8.95
CA SER A 265 -14.15 14.33 -9.05
C SER A 265 -13.09 13.75 -8.09
N LEU A 266 -12.00 14.47 -7.82
CA LEU A 266 -10.99 14.04 -6.85
C LEU A 266 -11.49 14.17 -5.41
N GLU A 267 -12.22 15.24 -5.09
CA GLU A 267 -12.84 15.47 -3.78
C GLU A 267 -13.95 14.45 -3.50
N ASP A 268 -14.82 14.18 -4.48
CA ASP A 268 -15.91 13.20 -4.37
C ASP A 268 -15.38 11.78 -4.15
N PHE A 269 -14.29 11.42 -4.83
CA PHE A 269 -13.58 10.17 -4.58
C PHE A 269 -12.90 10.13 -3.19
N GLY A 270 -12.71 11.29 -2.54
CA GLY A 270 -12.05 11.38 -1.24
C GLY A 270 -10.53 11.41 -1.31
N VAL A 271 -9.96 11.87 -2.42
CA VAL A 271 -8.50 12.04 -2.58
C VAL A 271 -8.04 13.20 -1.69
N GLY A 272 -7.44 12.89 -0.53
CA GLY A 272 -6.88 13.86 0.42
C GLY A 272 -5.59 14.55 -0.05
N LEU A 273 -5.52 14.96 -1.31
CA LEU A 273 -4.38 15.67 -1.89
C LEU A 273 -4.56 17.19 -1.74
N ASP A 274 -3.46 17.91 -1.53
CA ASP A 274 -3.45 19.36 -1.67
C ASP A 274 -3.54 19.73 -3.17
N LEU A 275 -4.75 20.07 -3.63
CA LEU A 275 -5.06 20.38 -5.04
C LEU A 275 -4.80 21.85 -5.40
N LYS A 276 -4.27 22.67 -4.49
CA LYS A 276 -3.96 24.09 -4.73
C LYS A 276 -2.99 24.33 -5.90
N PHE A 277 -2.17 23.35 -6.26
CA PHE A 277 -1.28 23.48 -7.42
C PHE A 277 -2.03 23.41 -8.76
N LEU A 278 -3.25 22.84 -8.79
CA LEU A 278 -4.08 22.79 -10.00
C LEU A 278 -4.72 24.16 -10.30
N THR A 279 -4.86 25.02 -9.29
CA THR A 279 -5.44 26.37 -9.46
C THR A 279 -4.39 27.45 -9.75
N GLN A 280 -3.10 27.15 -9.60
CA GLN A 280 -2.03 28.06 -10.00
C GLN A 280 -1.87 28.05 -11.52
N THR A 281 -2.34 29.13 -12.15
CA THR A 281 -1.98 29.50 -13.53
C THR A 281 -0.51 29.90 -13.58
N SER A 282 0.27 29.28 -14.48
CA SER A 282 1.57 29.83 -14.91
C SER A 282 1.35 31.10 -15.74
#